data_AF-S8AK32-F1
#
_entry.id   AF-S8AK32-F1
#
_cell.length_a   1.000
_cell.length_b   1.000
_cell.length_c   1.000
_cell.angle_alpha   90.00
_cell.angle_beta   90.00
_cell.angle_gamma   90.00
#
_symmetry.space_group_name_H-M   'P 1'
#
loop_
_entity.id
_entity.type
_entity.pdbx_description
1 polymer ?
#
loop_
_entity_poly.entity_id
_entity_poly.type
_entity_poly.pdbx_seq_one_letter_code
_entity_poly.pdbx_strand_id
1 'polypeptide(L)'
;MGGHVDYDPAMLKWAGMSSQSSSGSDIHQHWFQQALLLDASPRRTRPQAGILEMHNNRPKHFRFNNKAARFTFVMVAAIPAAVLALGFWSEGKYELRGKRRGDVIKEF
;
A
#
# COMPACT_ATOMS: atom_id res chain seq x y z
N MET A 1 2.68 -38.78 31.28
CA MET A 1 3.16 -37.71 32.18
C MET A 1 2.89 -36.38 31.49
N GLY A 2 1.66 -35.85 31.61
CA GLY A 2 1.33 -34.52 31.09
C GLY A 2 1.65 -33.51 32.17
N GLY A 3 2.64 -32.64 31.95
CA GLY A 3 2.95 -31.55 32.88
C GLY A 3 1.77 -30.60 32.97
N HIS A 4 1.23 -30.42 34.17
CA HIS A 4 0.26 -29.38 34.45
C HIS A 4 1.01 -28.05 34.38
N VAL A 5 0.78 -27.27 33.33
CA VAL A 5 1.35 -25.92 33.20
C VAL A 5 0.28 -24.98 33.73
N ASP A 6 0.48 -24.48 34.94
CA ASP A 6 -0.43 -23.54 35.56
C ASP A 6 -0.20 -22.15 34.93
N TYR A 7 -1.20 -21.66 34.19
CA TYR A 7 -1.15 -20.36 33.53
C TYR A 7 -1.48 -19.23 34.50
N ASP A 8 -0.80 -18.09 34.37
CA ASP A 8 -1.06 -16.89 35.17
C ASP A 8 -2.53 -16.42 35.01
N PRO A 9 -3.27 -16.17 36.10
CA PRO A 9 -4.64 -15.66 36.05
C PRO A 9 -4.80 -14.36 35.26
N ALA A 10 -3.77 -13.51 35.19
CA ALA A 10 -3.80 -12.31 34.35
C ALA A 10 -3.83 -12.65 32.84
N MET A 11 -3.09 -13.68 32.43
CA MET A 11 -3.07 -14.17 31.05
C MET A 11 -4.42 -14.79 30.67
N LEU A 12 -5.02 -15.57 31.58
CA LEU A 12 -6.36 -16.14 31.39
C LEU A 12 -7.43 -15.05 31.26
N LYS A 13 -7.36 -14.01 32.09
CA LYS A 13 -8.26 -12.84 32.01
C LYS A 13 -8.08 -12.06 30.71
N TRP A 14 -6.84 -11.86 30.26
CA TRP A 14 -6.55 -11.20 28.98
C TRP A 14 -7.11 -11.99 27.79
N ALA A 15 -7.05 -13.32 27.84
CA ALA A 15 -7.66 -14.21 26.85
C ALA A 15 -9.19 -14.34 26.98
N GLY A 16 -9.83 -13.60 27.89
CA GLY A 16 -11.28 -13.62 28.12
C GLY A 16 -11.80 -14.91 28.77
N MET A 17 -10.92 -15.73 29.35
CA MET A 17 -11.25 -17.03 29.94
C MET A 17 -11.52 -16.87 31.44
N SER A 18 -12.71 -17.24 31.90
CA SER A 18 -13.07 -17.20 33.32
C SER A 18 -12.59 -18.46 34.04
N SER A 19 -11.44 -18.35 34.73
CA SER A 19 -11.06 -19.12 35.93
C SER A 19 -11.41 -20.63 35.96
N GLN A 20 -10.77 -21.44 35.11
CA GLN A 20 -10.34 -22.84 35.34
C GLN A 20 -10.04 -23.50 33.98
N SER A 21 -8.80 -23.36 33.52
CA SER A 21 -8.28 -24.07 32.34
C SER A 21 -7.00 -24.75 32.79
N SER A 22 -7.08 -26.04 33.12
CA SER A 22 -6.03 -26.82 33.76
C SER A 22 -4.99 -27.38 32.78
N SER A 23 -5.20 -27.27 31.47
CA SER A 23 -4.24 -27.78 30.48
C SER A 23 -3.96 -26.79 29.35
N GLY A 24 -2.73 -26.81 28.83
CA GLY A 24 -2.33 -25.95 27.72
C GLY A 24 -3.10 -26.19 26.42
N SER A 25 -3.62 -27.41 26.23
CA SER A 25 -4.51 -27.72 25.11
C SER A 25 -5.80 -26.91 25.14
N ASP A 26 -6.37 -26.63 26.32
CA ASP A 26 -7.67 -25.96 26.44
C ASP A 26 -7.61 -24.50 25.97
N ILE A 27 -6.48 -23.83 26.23
CA ILE A 27 -6.23 -22.47 25.73
C ILE A 27 -6.16 -22.48 24.21
N HIS A 28 -5.38 -23.41 23.63
CA HIS A 28 -5.29 -23.53 22.18
C HIS A 28 -6.64 -23.86 21.53
N GLN A 29 -7.44 -24.74 22.13
CA GLN A 29 -8.79 -25.05 21.64
C GLN A 29 -9.73 -23.84 21.75
N HIS A 30 -9.65 -23.06 22.82
CA HIS A 30 -10.45 -21.84 22.98
C HIS A 30 -10.06 -20.74 21.97
N TRP A 31 -8.78 -20.54 21.71
CA TRP A 31 -8.31 -19.65 20.63
C TRP A 31 -8.76 -20.14 19.26
N PHE A 32 -8.70 -21.45 19.02
CA PHE A 32 -9.13 -22.05 17.76
C PHE A 32 -10.64 -21.89 17.55
N GLN A 33 -11.44 -22.09 18.61
CA GLN A 33 -12.88 -21.86 18.58
C GLN A 33 -13.23 -20.38 18.38
N GLN A 34 -12.51 -19.45 19.02
CA GLN A 34 -12.71 -18.02 18.77
C GLN A 34 -12.35 -17.62 17.34
N ALA A 35 -11.27 -18.17 16.77
CA ALA A 35 -10.90 -17.95 15.38
C ALA A 35 -11.95 -18.53 14.43
N LEU A 36 -12.47 -19.72 14.73
CA LEU A 36 -13.58 -20.33 13.98
C LEU A 36 -14.86 -19.51 14.09
N LEU A 37 -15.19 -18.96 15.26
CA LEU A 37 -16.33 -18.07 15.44
C LEU A 37 -16.14 -16.74 14.70
N LEU A 38 -14.92 -16.22 14.67
CA LEU A 38 -14.57 -15.01 13.92
C LEU A 38 -14.63 -15.22 12.40
N ASP A 39 -14.28 -16.41 11.91
CA ASP A 39 -14.34 -16.76 10.48
C ASP A 39 -15.75 -17.23 10.05
N ALA A 40 -16.49 -17.87 10.95
CA ALA A 40 -17.91 -18.22 10.76
C ALA A 40 -18.85 -17.01 10.89
N SER A 41 -18.34 -15.88 11.38
CA SER A 41 -19.05 -14.61 11.27
C SER A 41 -19.22 -14.30 9.79
N PRO A 42 -20.45 -14.15 9.26
CA PRO A 42 -20.60 -13.71 7.88
C PRO A 42 -19.86 -12.38 7.80
N ARG A 43 -18.75 -12.34 7.04
CA ARG A 43 -18.04 -11.10 6.74
C ARG A 43 -19.12 -10.15 6.26
N ARG A 44 -19.54 -9.21 7.13
CA ARG A 44 -20.38 -8.10 6.71
C ARG A 44 -19.63 -7.57 5.52
N THR A 45 -20.19 -7.74 4.34
CA THR A 45 -19.62 -7.23 3.10
C THR A 45 -19.60 -5.73 3.30
N ARG A 46 -18.53 -5.19 3.92
CA ARG A 46 -18.16 -3.79 3.75
C ARG A 46 -18.16 -3.68 2.23
N PRO A 47 -19.03 -2.86 1.63
CA PRO A 47 -19.11 -2.82 0.19
C PRO A 47 -17.76 -2.30 -0.31
N GLN A 48 -16.83 -3.20 -0.62
CA GLN A 48 -15.67 -2.93 -1.45
C GLN A 48 -16.16 -2.49 -2.85
N ALA A 49 -17.42 -2.83 -3.17
CA ALA A 49 -18.20 -2.21 -4.22
C ALA A 49 -18.18 -0.68 -4.12
N GLY A 50 -18.28 -0.06 -2.94
CA GLY A 50 -18.28 1.40 -2.79
C GLY A 50 -17.00 2.07 -3.28
N ILE A 51 -15.82 1.60 -2.86
CA ILE A 51 -14.54 2.19 -3.29
C ILE A 51 -14.26 1.98 -4.78
N LEU A 52 -14.69 0.83 -5.33
CA LEU A 52 -14.57 0.50 -6.74
C LEU A 52 -15.56 1.32 -7.57
N GLU A 53 -16.80 1.47 -7.10
CA GLU A 53 -17.82 2.31 -7.72
C GLU A 53 -17.41 3.78 -7.73
N MET A 54 -16.76 4.29 -6.67
CA MET A 54 -16.23 5.66 -6.63
C MET A 54 -15.17 5.89 -7.72
N HIS A 55 -14.27 4.92 -7.95
CA HIS A 55 -13.27 4.99 -9.01
C HIS A 55 -13.90 4.86 -10.40
N ASN A 56 -14.81 3.89 -10.58
CA ASN A 56 -15.48 3.63 -11.85
C ASN A 56 -16.40 4.78 -12.27
N ASN A 57 -17.05 5.44 -11.30
CA ASN A 57 -17.94 6.58 -11.55
C ASN A 57 -17.21 7.92 -11.61
N ARG A 58 -15.89 7.96 -11.40
CA ARG A 58 -15.09 9.19 -11.47
C ARG A 58 -15.17 9.93 -12.81
N PRO A 59 -15.07 9.27 -13.99
CA PRO A 59 -15.19 9.97 -15.28
C PRO A 59 -16.60 10.57 -15.48
N LYS A 60 -17.65 9.96 -14.93
CA LYS A 60 -19.04 10.45 -15.06
C LYS A 60 -19.25 11.82 -14.41
N HIS A 61 -18.53 12.11 -13.33
CA HIS A 61 -18.66 13.36 -12.57
C HIS A 61 -17.56 14.38 -12.90
N PHE A 62 -16.71 14.09 -13.90
CA PHE A 62 -15.63 14.98 -14.29
C PHE A 62 -16.17 16.24 -14.98
N ARG A 63 -15.64 17.40 -14.58
CA ARG A 63 -15.96 18.70 -15.19
C ARG A 63 -14.67 19.38 -15.61
N PHE A 64 -14.63 19.85 -16.85
CA PHE A 64 -13.48 20.55 -17.40
C PHE A 64 -13.46 22.01 -16.91
N ASN A 65 -12.91 22.22 -15.72
CA ASN A 65 -12.79 23.53 -15.08
C ASN A 65 -11.43 24.18 -15.44
N ASN A 66 -11.30 25.50 -15.28
CA ASN A 66 -10.05 26.23 -15.56
C ASN A 66 -8.81 25.64 -14.85
N LYS A 67 -8.98 25.15 -13.61
CA LYS A 67 -7.89 24.47 -12.87
C LYS A 67 -7.50 23.15 -13.54
N ALA A 68 -8.49 22.35 -13.94
CA ALA A 68 -8.25 21.07 -14.62
C ALA A 68 -7.58 21.29 -15.97
N ALA A 69 -8.04 22.28 -16.75
CA ALA A 69 -7.46 22.64 -18.05
C ALA A 69 -5.97 23.02 -17.96
N ARG A 70 -5.59 23.81 -16.95
CA ARG A 70 -4.18 24.16 -16.69
C ARG A 70 -3.36 22.92 -16.35
N PHE A 71 -3.88 22.04 -15.49
CA PHE A 71 -3.19 20.81 -15.14
C PHE A 71 -3.01 19.87 -16.33
N THR A 72 -4.06 19.65 -17.13
CA THR A 72 -3.97 18.82 -18.34
C THR A 72 -2.98 19.40 -19.33
N PHE A 73 -2.97 20.72 -19.53
CA PHE A 73 -2.01 21.37 -20.41
C PHE A 73 -0.57 21.20 -19.94
N VAL A 74 -0.29 21.44 -18.66
CA VAL A 74 1.07 21.30 -18.12
C VAL A 74 1.57 19.86 -18.27
N MET A 75 0.74 18.89 -17.89
CA MET A 75 1.13 17.48 -17.86
C MET A 75 1.26 16.86 -19.26
N VAL A 76 0.39 17.23 -20.19
CA VAL A 76 0.34 16.61 -21.53
C VAL A 76 1.14 17.39 -22.57
N ALA A 77 1.28 18.71 -22.43
CA ALA A 77 1.97 19.55 -23.41
C ALA A 77 3.26 20.17 -22.86
N ALA A 78 3.19 20.91 -21.76
CA ALA A 78 4.33 21.71 -21.29
C ALA A 78 5.52 20.83 -20.86
N ILE A 79 5.28 19.79 -20.06
CA ILE A 79 6.35 18.89 -19.59
C ILE A 79 6.97 18.12 -20.77
N PRO A 80 6.21 17.42 -21.63
CA PRO A 80 6.80 16.73 -22.77
C PRO A 80 7.54 17.66 -23.73
N ALA A 81 7.01 18.85 -24.01
CA ALA A 81 7.68 19.83 -24.87
C ALA A 81 9.00 20.33 -24.27
N ALA A 82 9.04 20.59 -22.97
CA ALA A 82 10.26 20.99 -22.28
C ALA A 82 11.31 19.87 -22.31
N VAL A 83 10.91 18.62 -22.04
CA VAL A 83 11.81 17.46 -22.10
C VAL A 83 12.35 17.26 -23.53
N LEU A 84 11.48 17.35 -24.52
CA LEU A 84 11.85 17.23 -25.93
C LEU A 84 12.83 18.34 -26.35
N ALA A 85 12.56 19.59 -26.00
CA ALA A 85 13.45 20.72 -26.27
C ALA A 85 14.82 20.54 -25.59
N LEU A 86 14.84 20.11 -24.32
CA LEU A 86 16.08 19.81 -23.62
C LEU A 86 16.84 18.64 -24.27
N GLY A 87 16.13 17.61 -24.74
CA GLY A 87 16.71 16.51 -25.49
C GLY A 87 17.39 17.01 -26.76
N PHE A 88 16.66 17.76 -27.59
CA PHE A 88 17.23 18.36 -28.81
C PHE A 88 18.40 19.30 -28.54
N TRP A 89 18.40 20.02 -27.42
CA TRP A 89 19.51 20.87 -27.06
C TRP A 89 20.67 20.15 -26.41
N SER A 90 20.49 18.98 -25.80
CA SER A 90 21.56 18.24 -25.14
C SER A 90 22.17 17.15 -26.01
N GLU A 91 21.46 16.75 -27.07
CA GLU A 91 21.94 15.78 -28.06
C GLU A 91 23.28 16.23 -28.66
N GLY A 92 24.25 15.31 -28.72
CA GLY A 92 25.59 15.54 -29.28
C GLY A 92 26.50 16.46 -28.47
N LYS A 93 26.02 17.15 -27.42
CA LYS A 93 26.85 18.08 -26.64
C LYS A 93 27.72 17.42 -25.59
N TYR A 94 27.38 16.20 -25.19
CA TYR A 94 28.02 15.50 -24.08
C TYR A 94 28.43 14.09 -24.47
N GLU A 95 29.73 13.82 -24.52
CA GLU A 95 30.26 12.45 -24.67
C GLU A 95 30.90 11.99 -23.36
N LEU A 96 30.25 11.00 -22.74
CA LEU A 96 30.70 10.38 -21.50
C LEU A 96 31.59 9.16 -21.74
N ARG A 97 31.81 8.79 -23.00
CA ARG A 97 32.51 7.55 -23.36
C ARG A 97 34.03 7.75 -23.24
N GLY A 98 34.67 6.96 -22.37
CA GLY A 98 36.13 6.94 -22.23
C GLY A 98 36.77 8.14 -21.53
N LYS A 99 35.98 9.10 -21.02
CA LYS A 99 36.47 10.29 -20.30
C LYS A 99 37.02 9.93 -18.90
N ARG A 100 38.12 10.56 -18.49
CA ARG A 100 38.75 10.40 -17.15
C ARG A 100 38.30 11.52 -16.20
N ARG A 101 38.54 11.36 -14.89
CA ARG A 101 38.26 12.42 -13.90
C ARG A 101 39.03 13.70 -14.26
N GLY A 102 38.32 14.82 -14.35
CA GLY A 102 38.87 16.13 -14.70
C GLY A 102 38.87 16.44 -16.19
N ASP A 103 38.42 15.52 -17.06
CA ASP A 103 38.37 15.72 -18.51
C ASP A 103 37.08 16.45 -18.94
N VAL A 104 37.15 17.24 -20.01
CA VAL A 104 36.02 18.06 -20.48
C VAL A 104 35.00 17.18 -21.19
N ILE A 105 33.76 17.21 -20.70
CA ILE A 105 32.62 16.41 -21.19
C ILE A 105 31.95 17.04 -22.43
N LYS A 106 32.18 18.34 -22.65
CA LYS A 106 31.56 19.13 -23.73
C LYS A 106 32.40 19.08 -25.00
N GLU A 107 31.77 18.83 -26.16
CA GLU A 107 32.46 18.77 -27.46
C GLU A 107 32.59 20.12 -28.19
N PHE A 108 31.78 21.12 -27.82
CA PHE A 108 31.67 22.44 -28.50
C PHE A 108 31.84 23.62 -27.55
#